data_AF-L8LVS9-F1
#
_entry.id   AF-L8LVS9-F1
#
_cell.length_a   1.000
_cell.length_b   1.000
_cell.length_c   1.000
_cell.angle_alpha   90.00
_cell.angle_beta   90.00
_cell.angle_gamma   90.00
#
_symmetry.space_group_name_H-M   'P 1'
#
loop_
_entity.id
_entity.type
_entity.pdbx_description
1 polymer ?
#
loop_
_entity_poly.entity_id
_entity_poly.type
_entity_poly.pdbx_seq_one_letter_code
_entity_poly.pdbx_strand_id
1 'polypeptide(L)' 'PQDDPRRRQPDITKAKHYLNWEPEIALTEGLELTIADFRERLHKSELL' A
#
# COMPACT_ATOMS: atom_id res chain seq x y z
N PRO A 1 16.09 -10.65 1.28
CA PRO A 1 15.92 -12.12 1.35
C PRO A 1 16.62 -12.76 0.14
N GLN A 2 17.16 -13.97 0.26
CA GLN A 2 17.83 -14.65 -0.86
C GLN A 2 16.90 -14.84 -2.07
N ASP A 3 15.58 -14.90 -1.82
CA ASP A 3 14.52 -15.08 -2.82
C ASP A 3 13.87 -13.76 -3.28
N ASP A 4 14.30 -12.62 -2.75
CA ASP A 4 13.69 -11.35 -3.11
C ASP A 4 14.28 -10.79 -4.39
N PRO A 5 13.47 -10.62 -5.46
CA PRO A 5 13.96 -10.04 -6.68
C PRO A 5 14.36 -8.59 -6.43
N ARG A 6 15.49 -8.18 -7.01
CA ARG A 6 16.00 -6.80 -6.94
C ARG A 6 15.01 -5.75 -7.50
N ARG A 7 14.05 -6.20 -8.31
CA ARG A 7 12.98 -5.36 -8.90
C ARG A 7 11.67 -6.13 -8.87
N ARG A 8 10.59 -5.45 -8.48
CA ARG A 8 9.22 -5.98 -8.52
C ARG A 8 8.38 -5.08 -9.41
N GLN A 9 7.78 -5.66 -10.44
CA GLN A 9 6.86 -4.97 -11.34
C GLN A 9 5.79 -5.98 -11.78
N PRO A 10 4.65 -6.06 -11.07
CA PRO A 10 3.60 -7.01 -11.43
C PRO A 10 2.93 -6.59 -12.74
N ASP A 11 2.70 -7.55 -13.65
CA ASP A 11 1.76 -7.38 -14.77
C ASP A 11 0.33 -7.57 -14.25
N ILE A 12 -0.48 -6.52 -14.36
CA ILE A 12 -1.87 -6.49 -13.87
C ILE A 12 -2.90 -6.65 -15.00
N THR A 13 -2.49 -7.02 -16.21
CA THR A 13 -3.37 -7.15 -17.38
C THR A 13 -4.59 -8.03 -17.13
N LYS A 14 -4.40 -9.17 -16.43
CA LYS A 14 -5.51 -10.08 -16.09
C LYS A 14 -6.52 -9.44 -15.14
N ALA A 15 -6.06 -8.70 -14.14
CA ALA A 15 -6.95 -8.07 -13.17
C ALA A 15 -7.78 -6.96 -13.84
N LYS A 16 -7.17 -6.16 -14.72
CA LYS A 16 -7.91 -5.19 -15.54
C LYS A 16 -8.96 -5.86 -16.41
N HIS A 17 -8.61 -6.94 -17.11
CA HIS A 17 -9.50 -7.57 -18.08
C HIS A 17 -10.66 -8.35 -17.43
N TYR A 18 -10.37 -9.16 -16.41
CA TYR A 18 -11.37 -10.07 -15.83
C TYR A 18 -12.11 -9.47 -14.64
N LEU A 19 -11.48 -8.53 -13.91
CA LEU A 19 -12.03 -7.99 -12.68
C LEU A 19 -12.39 -6.50 -12.80
N ASN A 20 -12.08 -5.87 -13.94
CA ASN A 20 -12.15 -4.41 -14.08
C ASN A 20 -11.43 -3.70 -12.92
N TRP A 21 -10.30 -4.26 -12.49
CA TRP A 21 -9.56 -3.80 -11.32
C TRP A 21 -8.21 -3.21 -11.70
N GLU A 22 -7.88 -2.07 -11.10
CA GLU A 22 -6.57 -1.47 -11.11
C GLU A 22 -6.33 -0.65 -9.83
N PRO A 23 -5.07 -0.37 -9.44
CA PRO A 23 -4.81 0.53 -8.31
C PRO A 23 -5.26 1.96 -8.63
N GLU A 24 -6.13 2.51 -7.78
CA GLU A 24 -6.66 3.87 -7.92
C GLU A 24 -5.89 4.90 -7.09
N ILE A 25 -5.24 4.45 -6.01
CA ILE A 25 -4.54 5.31 -5.06
C ILE A 25 -3.08 5.47 -5.45
N ALA A 26 -2.64 6.72 -5.60
CA ALA A 26 -1.24 7.04 -5.87
C ALA A 26 -0.35 6.72 -4.65
N LEU A 27 0.94 6.49 -4.89
CA LEU A 27 1.88 6.17 -3.80
C LEU A 27 1.90 7.25 -2.70
N THR A 28 1.97 8.52 -3.09
CA THR A 28 2.02 9.64 -2.14
C THR A 28 0.77 9.68 -1.25
N GLU A 29 -0.42 9.55 -1.85
CA GLU A 29 -1.68 9.53 -1.13
C GLU A 29 -1.76 8.35 -0.16
N GLY A 30 -1.41 7.15 -0.62
CA GLY A 30 -1.38 5.96 0.25
C GLY A 30 -0.41 6.10 1.42
N LEU A 31 0.74 6.74 1.21
CA LEU A 31 1.71 7.02 2.26
C LEU A 31 1.18 8.03 3.28
N GLU A 32 0.52 9.11 2.85
CA GLU A 32 -0.07 10.10 3.73
C GLU A 32 -1.15 9.50 4.64
N LEU A 33 -2.06 8.69 4.06
CA LEU A 33 -3.09 7.96 4.80
C LEU A 33 -2.48 7.01 5.84
N THR A 34 -1.45 6.26 5.45
CA THR A 34 -0.75 5.34 6.34
C THR A 34 -0.08 6.09 7.49
N ILE A 35 0.60 7.21 7.22
CA ILE A 35 1.26 8.01 8.26
C ILE A 35 0.23 8.58 9.24
N ALA A 36 -0.92 9.06 8.75
CA ALA A 36 -1.98 9.58 9.60
C ALA A 36 -2.52 8.51 10.56
N ASP A 37 -2.82 7.31 10.05
CA ASP A 37 -3.27 6.17 10.85
C ASP A 37 -2.24 5.78 11.93
N PHE A 38 -0.96 5.68 11.57
CA PHE A 38 0.09 5.37 12.55
C PHE A 38 0.23 6.45 13.63
N ARG A 39 0.14 7.74 13.27
CA ARG A 39 0.16 8.83 14.25
C ARG A 39 -1.00 8.70 15.24
N GLU A 40 -2.20 8.42 14.76
CA GLU A 40 -3.38 8.23 15.63
C GLU A 40 -3.20 7.03 16.56
N ARG A 41 -2.79 5.87 16.03
CA ARG A 41 -2.60 4.65 16.83
C ARG A 41 -1.51 4.81 17.90
N LEU A 42 -0.42 5.49 17.58
CA LEU A 42 0.65 5.75 18.53
C LEU A 42 0.22 6.74 19.62
N HIS A 43 -0.44 7.85 19.26
CA HIS A 43 -0.98 8.78 20.27
C HIS A 43 -2.00 8.10 21.19
N LYS A 44 -2.87 7.24 20.65
CA LYS A 44 -3.84 6.48 21.45
C LYS A 44 -3.16 5.48 22.39
N SER A 45 -2.05 4.87 21.95
CA SER A 45 -1.25 3.96 22.77
C SER A 45 -0.52 4.68 23.90
N GLU A 46 -0.17 5.96 23.75
CA GLU A 46 0.49 6.77 24.79
C GLU A 46 -0.49 7.33 25.84
N LEU A 47 -1.79 7.34 25.53
CA LEU A 47 -2.87 7.78 26.42
C LEU A 47 -3.49 6.66 27.27
N LEU A 48 -3.07 5.41 27.05
CA LEU A 48 -3.45 4.21 27.83
C LEU A 48 -2.34 3.82 28.80
#